data_AF-A0A1U7GGB2-F1
#
_entry.id   AF-A0A1U7GGB2-F1
#
_cell.length_a   1.000
_cell.length_b   1.000
_cell.length_c   1.000
_cell.angle_alpha   90.00
_cell.angle_beta   90.00
_cell.angle_gamma   90.00
#
_symmetry.space_group_name_H-M   'P 1'
#
loop_
_entity.id
_entity.type
_entity.pdbx_description
1 polymer ?
#
loop_
_entity_poly.entity_id
_entity_poly.type
_entity_poly.pdbx_seq_one_letter_code
_entity_poly.pdbx_strand_id
1 'polypeptide(L)' 'MSLDKSLKKAGGLGRQRNVLTRPERLALLQEDEKWTHGNGVYNLPKTKSRRLAPGQSGPKRPDAK' A
#
# COMPACT_ATOMS: atom_id res chain seq x y z
N MET A 1 3.39 -22.04 13.52
CA MET A 1 2.35 -21.92 14.56
C MET A 1 0.99 -22.10 13.91
N SER A 2 0.32 -23.22 14.19
CA SER A 2 -1.00 -23.57 13.67
C SER A 2 -2.10 -22.86 14.45
N LEU A 3 -3.10 -22.32 13.75
CA LEU A 3 -4.31 -21.77 14.36
C LEU A 3 -5.32 -22.90 14.60
N ASP A 4 -5.94 -22.93 15.77
CA ASP A 4 -6.98 -23.90 16.12
C ASP A 4 -8.26 -23.68 15.29
N LYS A 5 -8.99 -24.77 14.99
CA LYS A 5 -10.16 -24.78 14.09
C LYS A 5 -11.33 -23.93 14.60
N SER A 6 -11.42 -23.70 15.90
CA SER A 6 -12.46 -22.87 16.53
C SER A 6 -12.21 -21.37 16.34
N LEU A 7 -10.96 -20.97 16.07
CA LEU A 7 -10.60 -19.58 15.87
C LEU A 7 -10.96 -19.13 14.45
N LYS A 8 -11.93 -18.22 14.39
CA LYS A 8 -12.27 -17.51 13.14
C LYS A 8 -11.02 -16.74 12.71
N LYS A 9 -10.39 -17.17 11.61
CA LYS A 9 -9.24 -16.47 11.01
C LYS A 9 -9.64 -15.00 10.85
N ALA A 10 -8.88 -14.08 11.42
CA ALA A 10 -9.13 -12.65 11.19
C ALA A 10 -9.13 -12.44 9.68
N GLY A 11 -10.32 -12.27 9.09
CA GLY A 11 -10.45 -11.99 7.68
C GLY A 11 -9.58 -10.78 7.37
N GLY A 12 -8.72 -10.89 6.36
CA GLY A 12 -7.86 -9.80 5.95
C GLY A 12 -8.68 -8.52 5.92
N LEU A 13 -8.28 -7.55 6.74
CA LEU A 13 -9.04 -6.35 7.14
C LEU A 13 -10.23 -6.09 6.21
N GLY A 14 -11.46 -6.32 6.67
CA GLY A 14 -12.68 -5.94 5.93
C GLY A 14 -12.82 -4.43 5.69
N ARG A 15 -11.79 -3.65 6.03
CA ARG A 15 -11.67 -2.21 5.91
C ARG A 15 -10.33 -1.89 5.26
N GLN A 16 -10.31 -0.87 4.42
CA GLN A 16 -9.08 -0.36 3.83
C GLN A 16 -8.12 0.14 4.93
N ARG A 17 -6.81 -0.05 4.74
CA ARG A 17 -5.79 0.51 5.62
C ARG A 17 -5.74 2.03 5.46
N ASN A 18 -5.57 2.77 6.57
CA ASN A 18 -5.42 4.23 6.57
C ASN A 18 -4.01 4.68 6.14
N VAL A 19 -3.09 3.75 5.87
CA VAL A 19 -1.70 4.05 5.53
C VAL A 19 -1.30 3.19 4.34
N LEU A 20 -0.81 3.85 3.28
CA LEU A 20 -0.16 3.20 2.14
C LEU A 20 1.16 2.58 2.58
N THR A 21 1.41 1.36 2.12
CA THR A 21 2.71 0.71 2.20
C THR A 21 3.75 1.54 1.44
N ARG A 22 5.03 1.34 1.74
CA ARG A 22 6.11 2.10 1.09
C ARG A 22 6.12 1.95 -0.45
N PRO A 23 5.91 0.75 -1.03
CA PRO A 23 5.78 0.61 -2.49
C PRO A 23 4.59 1.38 -3.06
N GLU A 24 3.43 1.35 -2.39
CA GLU A 24 2.25 2.09 -2.83
C GLU A 24 2.45 3.60 -2.76
N ARG A 25 3.17 4.07 -1.73
CA ARG A 25 3.55 5.48 -1.61
C ARG A 25 4.49 5.91 -2.74
N LEU A 26 5.46 5.07 -3.09
CA LEU A 26 6.39 5.36 -4.18
C LEU A 26 5.70 5.43 -5.54
N ALA A 27 4.80 4.48 -5.82
CA ALA A 27 4.00 4.49 -7.04
C ALA A 27 3.18 5.78 -7.17
N LEU A 28 2.53 6.21 -6.08
CA LEU A 28 1.76 7.47 -6.06
C LEU A 28 2.67 8.71 -6.25
N LEU A 29 3.87 8.71 -5.67
CA LEU A 29 4.81 9.83 -5.86
C LEU A 29 5.40 9.88 -7.28
N GLN A 30 5.48 8.73 -7.95
CA GLN A 30 5.88 8.63 -9.35
C GLN A 30 4.78 9.15 -10.28
N GLU A 31 3.51 8.81 -10.01
CA GLU A 31 2.35 9.38 -10.71
C GLU A 31 2.28 10.91 -10.56
N ASP A 32 2.61 11.43 -9.37
CA ASP A 32 2.66 12.85 -9.05
C ASP A 32 3.93 13.57 -9.57
N GLU A 33 4.84 12.88 -10.27
CA GLU A 33 6.15 13.38 -10.72
C GLU A 33 7.06 13.91 -9.60
N LYS A 34 6.74 13.61 -8.33
CA LYS A 34 7.49 14.06 -7.14
C LYS A 34 8.64 13.13 -6.77
N TRP A 35 8.73 11.96 -7.39
CA TRP A 35 9.79 11.00 -7.16
C TRP A 35 10.14 10.23 -8.44
N THR A 36 11.43 10.01 -8.68
CA THR A 36 11.97 9.22 -9.79
C THR A 36 12.92 8.15 -9.24
N HIS A 37 13.22 7.11 -10.02
CA HIS A 37 14.09 6.01 -9.57
C HIS A 37 15.53 6.43 -9.24
N GLY A 38 15.99 7.59 -9.73
CA GLY A 38 17.28 8.18 -9.36
C GLY A 38 17.27 8.87 -7.99
N ASN A 39 16.08 9.18 -7.46
CA ASN A 39 15.92 9.82 -6.17
C ASN A 39 15.98 8.79 -5.02
N GLY A 40 16.53 9.22 -3.89
CA GLY A 40 16.58 8.38 -2.69
C GLY A 40 15.20 7.91 -2.21
N VAL A 41 15.16 6.76 -1.55
CA VAL A 41 13.92 6.15 -1.04
C VAL A 41 13.62 6.58 0.42
N TYR A 42 14.47 7.42 0.99
CA TYR A 42 14.35 7.97 2.35
C TYR A 42 13.78 9.40 2.30
N ASN A 43 13.21 9.87 3.40
CA ASN A 43 12.65 11.23 3.53
C ASN A 43 11.60 11.59 2.46
N LEU A 44 10.85 10.60 1.98
CA LEU A 44 9.79 10.80 1.01
C LEU A 44 8.66 11.68 1.59
N PRO A 45 8.07 12.58 0.78
CA PRO A 45 6.95 13.39 1.20
C PRO A 45 5.76 12.53 1.65
N LYS A 46 5.03 13.01 2.66
CA LYS A 46 3.86 12.31 3.20
C LYS A 46 2.71 12.36 2.21
N THR A 47 2.24 11.19 1.76
CA THR A 47 1.07 11.07 0.89
C THR A 47 -0.19 10.80 1.69
N LYS A 48 -1.32 11.34 1.23
CA LYS A 48 -2.64 11.04 1.82
C LYS A 48 -3.13 9.68 1.33
N SER A 49 -3.74 8.89 2.21
CA SER A 49 -4.44 7.66 1.80
C SER A 49 -5.76 8.03 1.11
N ARG A 50 -5.97 7.58 -0.14
CA ARG A 50 -7.24 7.74 -0.86
C ARG A 50 -8.18 6.59 -0.51
N ARG A 51 -9.48 6.87 -0.31
CA ARG A 51 -10.48 5.82 -0.21
C ARG A 51 -10.64 5.14 -1.58
N LEU A 52 -10.42 3.84 -1.64
CA LEU A 52 -10.61 3.03 -2.84
C LEU A 52 -12.00 2.39 -2.83
N ALA A 53 -12.57 2.17 -4.01
CA ALA A 53 -13.81 1.41 -4.13
C ALA A 53 -13.60 -0.05 -3.68
N PRO A 54 -14.64 -0.75 -3.23
CA PRO A 54 -14.54 -2.17 -2.86
C PRO A 54 -13.91 -2.99 -3.99
N GLY A 55 -12.92 -3.82 -3.66
CA GLY A 55 -12.21 -4.69 -4.62
C GLY A 55 -11.01 -4.04 -5.33
N GLN A 56 -10.77 -2.75 -5.18
CA GLN A 56 -9.60 -2.08 -5.76
C GLN A 56 -8.36 -2.19 -4.85
N SER A 57 -7.25 -2.64 -5.40
CA SER A 57 -5.95 -2.60 -4.70
C SER A 57 -5.29 -1.23 -4.87
N GLY A 58 -4.49 -0.82 -3.88
CA GLY A 58 -3.72 0.42 -3.95
C GLY A 58 -2.75 0.44 -5.14
N PRO A 59 -2.20 1.63 -5.46
CA PRO A 59 -1.25 1.79 -6.55
C PRO A 59 -0.04 0.89 -6.29
N LYS A 60 0.31 0.02 -7.23
CA LYS A 60 1.47 -0.88 -7.10
C LYS A 60 2.60 -0.34 -7.94
N ARG A 61 3.83 -0.50 -7.44
CA ARG A 61 5.01 -0.13 -8.19
C ARG A 61 5.08 -0.98 -9.47
N PRO A 62 5.33 -0.40 -10.66
CA PRO A 62 5.26 -1.12 -11.93
C PRO A 62 6.27 -2.27 -12.05
N ASP A 63 7.36 -2.21 -11.29
CA ASP A 63 8.44 -3.21 -11.21
C ASP A 63 8.25 -4.26 -10.09
N ALA A 64 7.09 -4.30 -9.44
CA ALA A 64 6.76 -5.34 -8.45
C ALA A 64 6.35 -6.65 -9.13
N LYS A 65 7.31 -7.54 -9.37
CA LYS A 65 7.07 -8.95 -9.72
C LYS A 65 6.71 -9.76 -8.48
#